data_AF-A0A7W9CL34-F1
#
_entry.id   AF-A0A7W9CL34-F1
#
_cell.length_a   1.000
_cell.length_b   1.000
_cell.length_c   1.000
_cell.angle_alpha   90.00
_cell.angle_beta   90.00
_cell.angle_gamma   90.00
#
_symmetry.space_group_name_H-M   'P 1'
#
loop_
_entity.id
_entity.type
_entity.pdbx_description
1 polymer ?
#
loop_
_entity_poly.entity_id
_entity_poly.type
_entity_poly.pdbx_seq_one_letter_code
_entity_poly.pdbx_strand_id
1 'polypeptide(L)' 'MPPPVIDVSTESEIIEMALSDHVSFEDIRALHGMGPDEVKALMRSRLRTGSYRAWRKRVRQFSDRRDVYK' A
#
# COMPACT_ATOMS: atom_id res chain seq x y z
N MET A 1 -27.10 -1.37 -1.01
CA MET A 1 -25.68 -1.54 -0.60
C MET A 1 -25.23 -0.21 -0.03
N PRO A 2 -24.92 -0.10 1.27
CA PRO A 2 -24.20 1.06 1.75
C PRO A 2 -22.83 1.09 1.06
N PRO A 3 -22.29 2.27 0.71
CA PRO A 3 -20.92 2.38 0.23
C PRO A 3 -19.99 1.81 1.32
N PRO A 4 -18.86 1.18 0.95
CA PRO A 4 -17.88 0.73 1.93
C PRO A 4 -17.41 1.97 2.69
N VAL A 5 -17.91 2.11 3.92
CA VAL A 5 -17.41 3.07 4.89
C VAL A 5 -15.99 2.59 5.15
N ILE A 6 -14.99 3.28 4.60
CA ILE A 6 -13.59 3.02 4.93
C ILE A 6 -13.44 3.43 6.39
N ASP A 7 -13.52 2.44 7.27
CA ASP A 7 -13.32 2.65 8.69
C ASP A 7 -11.82 2.89 8.96
N VAL A 8 -11.50 3.60 10.05
CA VAL A 8 -10.11 3.80 10.49
C VAL A 8 -9.35 2.48 10.67
N SER A 9 -10.06 1.38 10.95
CA SER A 9 -9.51 0.02 10.94
C SER A 9 -9.03 -0.41 9.56
N THR A 10 -9.78 -0.14 8.50
CA THR A 10 -9.41 -0.49 7.13
C THR A 10 -8.21 0.32 6.64
N GLU A 11 -8.13 1.62 6.97
CA GLU A 11 -6.93 2.41 6.65
C GLU A 11 -5.68 1.83 7.31
N SER A 12 -5.78 1.48 8.59
CA SER A 12 -4.65 0.93 9.37
C SER A 12 -4.20 -0.42 8.80
N GLU A 13 -5.15 -1.28 8.43
CA GLU A 13 -4.88 -2.55 7.76
C GLU A 13 -4.14 -2.35 6.43
N ILE A 14 -4.60 -1.43 5.57
CA ILE A 14 -3.92 -1.11 4.31
C ILE A 14 -2.51 -0.58 4.55
N ILE A 15 -2.30 0.21 5.60
CA ILE A 15 -0.97 0.72 5.97
C ILE A 15 -0.07 -0.42 6.43
N GLU A 16 -0.55 -1.32 7.28
CA GLU A 16 0.21 -2.50 7.73
C GLU A 16 0.58 -3.40 6.55
N MET A 17 -0.38 -3.67 5.68
CA MET A 17 -0.21 -4.39 4.43
C MET A 17 0.84 -3.72 3.53
N ALA A 18 0.72 -2.41 3.29
CA ALA A 18 1.67 -1.67 2.45
C ALA A 18 3.07 -1.55 3.06
N LEU A 19 3.19 -1.61 4.40
CA LEU A 19 4.47 -1.64 5.11
C LEU A 19 5.10 -3.03 5.11
N SER A 20 4.31 -4.08 4.91
CA SER A 20 4.75 -5.47 4.84
C SER A 20 5.47 -5.74 3.54
N ASP A 21 6.69 -6.27 3.64
CA ASP A 21 7.48 -6.66 2.47
C ASP A 21 6.94 -7.96 1.82
N HIS A 22 5.81 -8.51 2.27
CA HIS A 22 5.21 -9.73 1.71
C HIS A 22 3.91 -9.46 0.94
N VAL A 23 3.40 -8.24 0.98
CA VAL A 23 2.12 -7.87 0.38
C VAL A 23 2.35 -6.97 -0.82
N SER A 24 1.72 -7.30 -1.94
CA SER A 24 1.76 -6.48 -3.13
C SER A 24 0.57 -5.52 -3.21
N PHE A 25 0.69 -4.46 -4.01
CA PHE A 25 -0.45 -3.58 -4.30
C PHE A 25 -1.61 -4.34 -4.97
N GLU A 26 -1.35 -5.48 -5.61
CA GLU A 26 -2.38 -6.33 -6.20
C GLU A 26 -3.19 -7.06 -5.13
N ASP A 27 -2.55 -7.54 -4.07
CA ASP A 27 -3.25 -8.16 -2.92
C ASP A 27 -4.13 -7.14 -2.20
N ILE A 28 -3.60 -5.93 -2.00
CA ILE A 28 -4.37 -4.81 -1.42
C ILE A 28 -5.56 -4.45 -2.31
N ARG A 29 -5.38 -4.46 -3.64
CA ARG A 29 -6.46 -4.23 -4.61
C ARG A 29 -7.50 -5.36 -4.58
N ALA A 30 -7.07 -6.61 -4.44
CA ALA A 30 -7.97 -7.76 -4.37
C ALA A 30 -8.83 -7.73 -3.10
N LEU A 31 -8.26 -7.30 -1.98
CA LEU A 31 -8.94 -7.28 -0.68
C LEU A 31 -9.77 -6.01 -0.46
N HIS A 32 -9.24 -4.84 -0.81
CA HIS A 32 -9.85 -3.54 -0.52
C HIS A 32 -10.32 -2.78 -1.76
N GLY A 33 -10.06 -3.29 -2.97
CA GLY A 33 -10.37 -2.59 -4.22
C GLY A 33 -9.46 -1.41 -4.53
N MET A 34 -8.50 -1.08 -3.65
CA MET A 34 -7.62 0.09 -3.82
C MET A 34 -6.46 -0.18 -4.76
N GLY A 35 -6.31 0.69 -5.75
CA GLY A 35 -5.18 0.67 -6.65
C GLY A 35 -3.87 1.14 -5.99
N PRO A 36 -2.72 0.88 -6.63
CA PRO A 36 -1.41 1.34 -6.14
C PRO A 36 -1.33 2.85 -5.91
N ASP A 37 -2.03 3.64 -6.73
CA ASP A 37 -2.03 5.10 -6.62
C ASP A 37 -2.83 5.60 -5.40
N GLU A 38 -3.95 4.94 -5.08
CA GLU A 38 -4.73 5.22 -3.87
C GLU A 38 -3.93 4.87 -2.63
N VAL A 39 -3.26 3.71 -2.60
CA VAL A 39 -2.38 3.31 -1.49
C VAL A 39 -1.21 4.29 -1.33
N LYS A 40 -0.60 4.76 -2.44
CA LYS A 40 0.45 5.79 -2.39
C LYS A 40 -0.07 7.11 -1.81
N ALA A 41 -1.28 7.53 -2.16
CA ALA A 41 -1.90 8.74 -1.64
C ALA A 41 -2.21 8.61 -0.14
N LEU A 42 -2.78 7.47 0.27
CA LEU A 42 -3.03 7.15 1.68
C LEU A 42 -1.74 7.16 2.50
N MET A 43 -0.71 6.45 2.03
CA MET A 43 0.60 6.40 2.68
C MET A 43 1.25 7.78 2.79
N ARG A 44 1.07 8.64 1.79
CA ARG A 44 1.58 10.02 1.82
C ARG A 44 0.84 10.90 2.82
N SER A 45 -0.45 10.66 3.04
CA SER A 45 -1.26 11.37 4.03
C SER A 45 -0.94 10.92 5.46
N ARG A 46 -0.68 9.63 5.66
CA ARG A 46 -0.45 9.02 6.98
C ARG A 46 1.01 9.04 7.46
N LEU A 47 1.97 8.88 6.56
CA LEU A 47 3.39 8.87 6.93
C LEU A 47 3.99 10.28 6.94
N ARG A 48 4.86 10.53 7.91
CA ARG A 48 5.74 11.70 7.87
C ARG A 48 6.67 11.59 6.66
N THR A 49 7.09 12.74 6.12
CA THR A 49 7.92 12.85 4.91
C THR A 49 9.16 11.93 4.92
N GLY A 50 9.80 11.75 6.08
CA GLY A 50 10.95 10.85 6.24
C GLY A 50 10.58 9.36 6.09
N SER A 51 9.50 8.93 6.74
CA SER A 51 9.01 7.55 6.66
C SER A 51 8.49 7.22 5.26
N TYR A 52 7.79 8.16 4.62
CA TYR A 52 7.34 7.99 3.23
C TYR A 52 8.50 7.80 2.26
N ARG A 53 9.59 8.56 2.42
CA ARG A 53 10.82 8.39 1.62
C ARG A 53 11.46 7.02 1.81
N ALA A 54 11.56 6.54 3.06
CA ALA A 54 12.10 5.22 3.36
C ALA A 54 11.23 4.10 2.77
N TRP A 55 9.90 4.21 2.90
CA TRP A 55 8.95 3.28 2.30
C TRP A 55 9.05 3.26 0.77
N ARG A 56 9.11 4.44 0.11
CA ARG A 56 9.31 4.54 -1.35
C ARG A 56 10.58 3.84 -1.83
N LYS A 57 11.66 3.89 -1.04
CA LYS A 57 12.90 3.16 -1.34
C LYS A 57 12.68 1.64 -1.27
N ARG A 58 11.95 1.16 -0.26
CA ARG A 58 11.56 -0.27 -0.14
C ARG A 58 10.66 -0.73 -1.27
N VAL A 59 9.60 0.02 -1.59
CA VAL A 59 8.69 -0.28 -2.72
C VAL A 59 9.46 -0.41 -4.04
N ARG A 60 10.43 0.48 -4.30
CA ARG A 60 11.25 0.40 -5.52
C ARG A 60 12.08 -0.88 -5.56
N GLN A 61 12.71 -1.26 -4.45
CA GLN A 61 13.44 -2.53 -4.36
C GLN A 61 12.52 -3.74 -4.50
N PHE A 62 11.27 -3.62 -4.07
CA PHE A 62 10.27 -4.68 -4.20
C PHE A 62 9.80 -4.87 -5.64
N SER A 63 9.55 -3.77 -6.37
CA SER A 63 9.26 -3.81 -7.81
C SER A 63 10.40 -4.46 -8.60
N ASP A 64 11.65 -4.12 -8.28
CA ASP A 64 12.84 -4.67 -8.94
C ASP A 64 12.94 -6.20 -8.81
N ARG A 65 12.56 -6.75 -7.63
CA ARG A 65 12.55 -8.21 -7.40
C ARG A 65 11.49 -8.96 -8.22
N ARG A 66 10.42 -8.31 -8.65
CA ARG A 66 9.30 -8.94 -9.38
C ARG A 66 9.40 -8.81 -10.91
N ASP A 67 10.28 -7.96 -11.44
CA ASP A 67 10.62 -7.95 -12.88
C ASP A 67 11.25 -9.29 -13.34
N VAL A 68 11.61 -10.16 -12.38
CA VAL A 68 12.13 -11.52 -12.61
C VAL A 68 11.02 -12.56 -12.86
N TYR A 69 9.73 -12.20 -12.81
CA TYR A 69 8.65 -13.11 -13.22
C TYR A 69 8.16 -12.75 -14.64
N LYS A 70 8.88 -13.25 -15.64
CA LYS A 70 8.34 -13.47 -16.99
C LYS A 70 8.78 -14.83 -17.51
#